data_AF-M0DFJ8-F1
#
_entry.id   AF-M0DFJ8-F1
#
_cell.length_a   1.000
_cell.length_b   1.000
_cell.length_c   1.000
_cell.angle_alpha   90.00
_cell.angle_beta   90.00
_cell.angle_gamma   90.00
#
_symmetry.space_group_name_H-M   'P 1'
#
loop_
_entity.id
_entity.type
_entity.pdbx_description
1 polymer ?
#
loop_
_entity_poly.entity_id
_entity_poly.type
_entity_poly.pdbx_seq_one_letter_code
_entity_poly.pdbx_strand_id
1 'polypeptide(L)'
;MSLSTLTERANSHGGPGWRFAVENAANRRMLAVSTAFVAVLGFLPLYESVWWWDLLTHTLAGGAITAWLLLSGRRASAVVLLVALCSGAWELLEYATPTYVFIAGGAADTALDVVCNFAGSAAVAAAFVLVRSSLRRRPSTDGRAETRPVGSNAPTDD
;
A
#
# COMPACT_ATOMS: atom_id res chain seq x y z
N MET A 1 -10.58 -24.76 -46.02
CA MET A 1 -9.93 -24.28 -44.78
C MET A 1 -10.18 -22.78 -44.70
N SER A 2 -10.96 -22.34 -43.71
CA SER A 2 -11.69 -21.07 -43.72
C SER A 2 -10.92 -19.91 -43.09
N LEU A 3 -11.05 -18.71 -43.65
CA LEU A 3 -10.47 -17.42 -43.21
C LEU A 3 -10.90 -16.96 -41.81
N SER A 4 -11.82 -17.67 -41.16
CA SER A 4 -12.35 -17.36 -39.82
C SER A 4 -11.30 -17.50 -38.71
N THR A 5 -10.25 -18.28 -38.91
CA THR A 5 -9.21 -18.55 -37.90
C THR A 5 -8.16 -17.43 -37.79
N LEU A 6 -8.06 -16.53 -38.77
CA LEU A 6 -7.11 -15.41 -38.71
C LEU A 6 -7.67 -14.19 -37.97
N THR A 7 -8.99 -14.03 -37.91
CA THR A 7 -9.62 -12.90 -37.20
C THR A 7 -9.74 -13.15 -35.69
N GLU A 8 -9.77 -14.42 -35.26
CA GLU A 8 -9.81 -14.80 -33.84
C GLU A 8 -8.49 -14.53 -33.11
N ARG A 9 -7.38 -14.44 -33.85
CA ARG A 9 -6.06 -14.15 -33.28
C ARG A 9 -5.84 -12.66 -32.95
N ALA A 10 -6.70 -11.77 -33.42
CA ALA A 10 -6.57 -10.33 -33.20
C ALA A 10 -7.25 -9.84 -31.89
N ASN A 11 -8.11 -10.66 -31.27
CA ASN A 11 -8.85 -10.29 -30.06
C ASN A 11 -8.28 -10.87 -28.76
N SER A 12 -7.05 -11.42 -28.77
CA SER A 12 -6.43 -12.02 -27.57
C SER A 12 -5.40 -11.12 -26.87
N HIS A 13 -5.30 -9.83 -27.23
CA HIS A 13 -4.49 -8.85 -26.51
C HIS A 13 -5.15 -8.32 -25.22
N GLY A 14 -5.73 -9.22 -24.42
CA GLY A 14 -6.11 -9.01 -23.02
C GLY A 14 -4.93 -9.17 -22.06
N GLY A 15 -3.76 -8.64 -22.43
CA GLY A 15 -2.58 -8.64 -21.56
C GLY A 15 -2.71 -7.55 -20.49
N PRO A 16 -2.43 -7.84 -19.20
CA PRO A 16 -2.56 -6.84 -18.14
C PRO A 16 -1.61 -5.65 -18.38
N GLY A 17 -2.18 -4.43 -18.36
CA GLY A 17 -1.54 -3.17 -18.77
C GLY A 17 -0.22 -2.79 -18.07
N TRP A 18 0.22 -3.56 -17.07
CA TRP A 18 1.54 -3.40 -16.46
C TRP A 18 2.69 -3.74 -17.42
N ARG A 19 2.49 -4.63 -18.41
CA ARG A 19 3.54 -4.94 -19.40
C ARG A 19 3.87 -3.74 -20.29
N PHE A 20 2.87 -2.96 -20.67
CA PHE A 20 3.05 -1.70 -21.41
C PHE A 20 3.75 -0.62 -20.57
N ALA A 21 3.54 -0.59 -19.25
CA ALA A 21 4.24 0.30 -18.33
C ALA A 21 5.70 -0.11 -18.11
N VAL A 22 5.98 -1.43 -18.08
CA VAL A 22 7.34 -1.98 -17.97
C VAL A 22 8.13 -1.82 -19.27
N GLU A 23 7.48 -1.94 -20.43
CA GLU A 23 8.13 -1.76 -21.75
C GLU A 23 8.38 -0.27 -22.08
N ASN A 24 7.55 0.67 -21.61
CA ASN A 24 7.79 2.11 -21.80
C ASN A 24 8.91 2.68 -20.91
N ALA A 25 9.28 2.01 -19.81
CA ALA A 25 10.43 2.38 -18.98
C ALA A 25 11.78 2.22 -19.73
N ALA A 26 11.78 1.59 -20.91
CA ALA A 26 12.96 1.23 -21.68
C ALA A 26 13.46 2.31 -22.69
N ASN A 27 13.14 3.59 -22.50
CA ASN A 27 13.77 4.66 -23.29
C ASN A 27 14.88 5.29 -22.47
N ARG A 28 16.14 5.23 -22.95
CA ARG A 28 17.34 5.80 -22.29
C ARG A 28 17.16 7.24 -21.80
N ARG A 29 16.25 7.99 -22.42
CA ARG A 29 15.84 9.34 -22.00
C ARG A 29 15.10 9.34 -20.67
N MET A 30 14.21 8.38 -20.40
CA MET A 30 13.49 8.27 -19.13
C MET A 30 14.45 7.85 -18.02
N LEU A 31 15.37 6.92 -18.29
CA LEU A 31 16.45 6.61 -17.36
C LEU A 31 17.32 7.84 -17.10
N ALA A 32 17.74 8.57 -18.13
CA ALA A 32 18.55 9.77 -17.99
C ALA A 32 17.82 10.90 -17.23
N VAL A 33 16.53 11.08 -17.48
CA VAL A 33 15.68 12.06 -16.77
C VAL A 33 15.49 11.65 -15.31
N SER A 34 15.20 10.37 -15.04
CA SER A 34 15.10 9.86 -13.67
C SER A 34 16.44 9.97 -12.93
N THR A 35 17.56 9.66 -13.57
CA THR A 35 18.90 9.81 -13.00
C THR A 35 19.25 11.28 -12.77
N ALA A 36 18.96 12.17 -13.72
CA ALA A 36 19.17 13.61 -13.55
C ALA A 36 18.29 14.18 -12.44
N PHE A 37 17.04 13.72 -12.34
CA PHE A 37 16.12 14.10 -11.29
C PHE A 37 16.60 13.61 -9.91
N VAL A 38 16.99 12.34 -9.80
CA VAL A 38 17.60 11.78 -8.57
C VAL A 38 18.90 12.49 -8.22
N ALA A 39 19.74 12.85 -9.20
CA ALA A 39 20.97 13.60 -8.96
C ALA A 39 20.69 15.03 -8.46
N VAL A 40 19.73 15.75 -9.07
CA VAL A 40 19.32 17.09 -8.63
C VAL A 40 18.69 17.03 -7.22
N LEU A 41 17.85 16.04 -6.96
CA LEU A 41 17.32 15.78 -5.61
C LEU A 41 18.43 15.40 -4.61
N GLY A 42 19.47 14.71 -5.06
CA GLY A 42 20.65 14.38 -4.27
C GLY A 42 21.60 15.55 -4.00
N PHE A 43 21.46 16.68 -4.70
CA PHE A 43 22.19 17.93 -4.42
C PHE A 43 21.41 18.92 -3.54
N LEU A 44 20.08 18.81 -3.48
CA LEU A 44 19.22 19.50 -2.50
C LEU A 44 19.70 19.39 -1.03
N PRO A 45 20.24 18.25 -0.58
CA PRO A 45 20.96 18.06 0.68
C PRO A 45 21.92 19.15 1.15
N LEU A 46 22.51 19.90 0.22
CA LEU A 46 23.44 20.97 0.55
C LEU A 46 22.74 22.18 1.19
N TYR A 47 21.41 22.25 1.16
CA TYR A 47 20.63 23.43 1.53
C TYR A 47 19.62 23.21 2.68
N GLU A 48 19.34 21.96 3.07
CA GLU A 48 18.35 21.66 4.12
C GLU A 48 18.94 20.71 5.17
N SER A 49 18.66 21.00 6.45
CA SER A 49 19.16 20.24 7.59
C SER A 49 18.44 18.91 7.83
N VAL A 50 17.27 18.72 7.23
CA VAL A 50 16.44 17.50 7.28
C VAL A 50 15.84 17.36 5.88
N TRP A 51 16.03 16.22 5.23
CA TRP A 51 15.69 16.06 3.83
C TRP A 51 14.19 15.73 3.68
N TRP A 52 13.40 16.59 3.04
CA TRP A 52 11.94 16.35 2.91
C TRP A 52 11.60 15.00 2.25
N TRP A 53 12.45 14.53 1.34
CA TRP A 53 12.25 13.26 0.67
C TRP A 53 12.51 12.09 1.60
N ASP A 54 13.36 12.28 2.60
CA ASP A 54 13.67 11.29 3.62
C ASP A 54 12.46 11.06 4.53
N LEU A 55 11.87 12.16 5.00
CA LEU A 55 10.58 12.14 5.70
C LEU A 55 9.49 11.42 4.89
N LEU A 56 9.46 11.65 3.56
CA LEU A 56 8.52 10.98 2.66
C LEU A 56 8.82 9.48 2.57
N THR A 57 10.08 9.07 2.41
CA THR A 57 10.46 7.65 2.33
C THR A 57 10.18 6.92 3.64
N HIS A 58 10.48 7.50 4.80
CA HIS A 58 10.15 6.94 6.11
C HIS A 58 8.62 6.80 6.27
N THR A 59 7.85 7.83 5.89
CA THR A 59 6.37 7.75 5.94
C THR A 59 5.82 6.63 5.04
N LEU A 60 6.31 6.52 3.81
CA LEU A 60 5.87 5.49 2.86
C LEU A 60 6.32 4.09 3.28
N ALA A 61 7.53 3.94 3.80
CA ALA A 61 8.06 2.67 4.29
C ALA A 61 7.23 2.12 5.47
N GLY A 62 7.00 2.96 6.50
CA GLY A 62 6.15 2.61 7.64
C GLY A 62 4.73 2.23 7.21
N GLY A 63 4.16 2.96 6.26
CA GLY A 63 2.86 2.63 5.66
C GLY A 63 2.85 1.31 4.89
N ALA A 64 3.83 1.07 4.02
CA ALA A 64 3.93 -0.13 3.20
C ALA A 64 4.11 -1.41 4.04
N ILE A 65 5.01 -1.39 5.03
CA ILE A 65 5.21 -2.50 5.96
C ILE A 65 3.92 -2.78 6.74
N THR A 66 3.24 -1.73 7.19
CA THR A 66 1.97 -1.85 7.91
C THR A 66 0.89 -2.47 7.05
N ALA A 67 0.73 -2.00 5.80
CA ALA A 67 -0.22 -2.57 4.85
C ALA A 67 0.04 -4.06 4.63
N TRP A 68 1.30 -4.43 4.39
CA TRP A 68 1.70 -5.83 4.20
C TRP A 68 1.34 -6.71 5.40
N LEU A 69 1.65 -6.26 6.62
CA LEU A 69 1.38 -7.02 7.84
C LEU A 69 -0.12 -7.16 8.13
N LEU A 70 -0.90 -6.10 7.86
CA LEU A 70 -2.36 -6.12 7.98
C LEU A 70 -3.02 -7.05 6.97
N LEU A 71 -2.56 -7.02 5.71
CA LEU A 71 -2.99 -7.95 4.66
C LEU A 71 -2.63 -9.40 4.99
N SER A 72 -1.53 -9.61 5.72
CA SER A 72 -1.12 -10.91 6.27
C SER A 72 -1.95 -11.36 7.48
N GLY A 73 -3.00 -10.64 7.85
CA GLY A 73 -3.94 -11.01 8.90
C GLY A 73 -3.51 -10.64 10.32
N ARG A 74 -2.46 -9.82 10.49
CA ARG A 74 -2.02 -9.38 11.82
C ARG A 74 -2.97 -8.33 12.41
N ARG A 75 -3.05 -8.26 13.74
CA ARG A 75 -3.87 -7.27 14.45
C ARG A 75 -3.26 -5.88 14.29
N ALA A 76 -4.08 -4.89 13.94
CA ALA A 76 -3.62 -3.52 13.66
C ALA A 76 -2.80 -2.90 14.79
N SER A 77 -3.24 -3.05 16.04
CA SER A 77 -2.49 -2.54 17.21
C SER A 77 -1.10 -3.18 17.35
N ALA A 78 -0.99 -4.49 17.12
CA ALA A 78 0.29 -5.19 17.17
C ALA A 78 1.22 -4.78 16.02
N VAL A 79 0.67 -4.52 14.84
CA VAL A 79 1.44 -4.06 13.68
C VAL A 79 2.02 -2.66 13.92
N VAL A 80 1.19 -1.72 14.39
CA VAL A 80 1.65 -0.35 14.69
C VAL A 80 2.73 -0.36 15.77
N LEU A 81 2.56 -1.14 16.84
CA LEU A 81 3.58 -1.27 17.89
C LEU A 81 4.88 -1.89 17.35
N LEU A 82 4.78 -2.94 16.52
CA LEU A 82 5.96 -3.57 15.94
C LEU A 82 6.73 -2.59 15.04
N VAL A 83 6.03 -1.88 14.16
CA VAL A 83 6.64 -0.89 13.27
C VAL A 83 7.28 0.24 14.07
N ALA A 84 6.62 0.72 15.13
CA ALA A 84 7.18 1.75 16.02
C ALA A 84 8.47 1.28 16.71
N LEU A 85 8.50 0.05 17.24
CA LEU A 85 9.68 -0.51 17.91
C LEU A 85 10.82 -0.76 16.93
N CYS A 86 10.54 -1.35 15.76
CA CYS A 86 11.55 -1.63 14.75
C CYS A 86 12.11 -0.34 14.14
N SER A 87 11.26 0.65 13.85
CA SER A 87 11.70 1.96 13.38
C SER A 87 12.56 2.65 14.44
N GLY A 88 12.08 2.77 15.68
CA GLY A 88 12.87 3.39 16.74
C GLY A 88 14.22 2.71 17.00
N ALA A 89 14.27 1.38 16.92
CA ALA A 89 15.53 0.64 17.06
C ALA A 89 16.47 0.87 15.87
N TRP A 90 15.93 0.98 14.65
CA TRP A 90 16.70 1.28 13.45
C TRP A 90 17.31 2.68 13.52
N GLU A 91 16.50 3.70 13.80
CA GLU A 91 16.99 5.08 13.88
C GLU A 91 18.02 5.26 15.01
N LEU A 92 17.85 4.56 16.15
CA LEU A 92 18.84 4.58 17.22
C LEU A 92 20.17 3.94 16.80
N LEU A 93 20.11 2.89 15.98
CA LEU A 93 21.29 2.24 15.44
C LEU A 93 22.02 3.16 14.46
N GLU A 94 21.29 3.84 13.58
CA GLU A 94 21.86 4.83 12.66
C GLU A 94 22.55 5.98 13.42
N TYR A 95 21.86 6.54 14.41
CA TYR A 95 22.43 7.57 15.29
C TYR A 95 23.70 7.10 16.01
N ALA A 96 23.73 5.83 16.45
CA ALA A 96 24.87 5.23 17.12
C ALA A 96 26.03 4.86 16.17
N THR A 97 25.78 4.75 14.86
CA THR A 97 26.75 4.28 13.87
C THR A 97 26.93 5.25 12.69
N PRO A 98 27.29 6.52 12.95
CA PRO A 98 27.32 7.57 11.92
C PRO A 98 28.34 7.32 10.81
N THR A 99 29.28 6.40 11.01
CA THR A 99 30.34 6.06 10.04
C THR A 99 29.93 5.02 8.99
N TYR A 100 28.84 4.28 9.21
CA TYR A 100 28.49 3.11 8.39
C TYR A 100 27.20 3.27 7.59
N VAL A 101 26.34 4.21 8.02
CA VAL A 101 25.07 4.48 7.37
C VAL A 101 25.14 5.88 6.76
N PHE A 102 24.75 5.98 5.49
CA PHE A 102 24.81 7.20 4.68
C PHE A 102 24.33 8.41 5.48
N ILE A 103 25.24 9.37 5.73
CA ILE A 103 24.91 10.72 6.24
C ILE A 103 23.94 10.65 7.43
N ALA A 104 24.40 10.13 8.56
CA ALA A 104 23.61 10.15 9.79
C ALA A 104 23.21 11.59 10.13
N GLY A 105 21.91 11.87 10.04
CA GLY A 105 21.34 13.13 10.48
C GLY A 105 21.50 13.32 11.98
N GLY A 106 21.49 14.58 12.42
CA GLY A 106 21.54 14.89 13.85
C GLY A 106 20.31 14.33 14.59
N ALA A 107 20.30 14.42 15.92
CA ALA A 107 19.21 13.88 16.74
C ALA A 107 17.79 14.37 16.35
N ALA A 108 17.68 15.53 15.70
CA ALA A 108 16.40 16.05 15.19
C ALA A 108 15.87 15.27 13.97
N ASP A 109 16.76 14.80 13.10
CA ASP A 109 16.45 14.01 11.90
C ASP A 109 15.92 12.63 12.32
N THR A 110 16.71 11.92 13.12
CA THR A 110 16.34 10.65 13.77
C THR A 110 14.97 10.71 14.45
N ALA A 111 14.67 11.80 15.16
CA ALA A 111 13.37 11.96 15.81
C ALA A 111 12.22 12.14 14.80
N LEU A 112 12.44 12.89 13.72
CA LEU A 112 11.47 13.06 12.65
C LEU A 112 11.24 11.76 11.88
N ASP A 113 12.26 10.95 11.66
CA ASP A 113 12.16 9.67 10.94
C ASP A 113 11.30 8.66 11.70
N VAL A 114 11.49 8.55 13.03
CA VAL A 114 10.61 7.75 13.89
C VAL A 114 9.16 8.25 13.79
N VAL A 115 8.95 9.56 13.85
CA VAL A 115 7.61 10.16 13.78
C VAL A 115 6.95 9.88 12.43
N CYS A 116 7.69 10.02 11.33
CA CYS A 116 7.22 9.77 9.97
C CYS A 116 6.86 8.30 9.76
N ASN A 117 7.73 7.37 10.15
CA ASN A 117 7.44 5.93 10.14
C ASN A 117 6.17 5.59 10.92
N PHE A 118 6.02 6.16 12.12
CA PHE A 118 4.83 5.95 12.94
C PHE A 118 3.58 6.55 12.31
N ALA A 119 3.66 7.77 11.78
CA ALA A 119 2.53 8.46 11.14
C ALA A 119 2.03 7.68 9.93
N GLY A 120 2.95 7.20 9.07
CA GLY A 120 2.62 6.35 7.92
C GLY A 120 1.95 5.04 8.35
N SER A 121 2.49 4.39 9.38
CA SER A 121 1.90 3.17 9.96
C SER A 121 0.49 3.41 10.51
N ALA A 122 0.32 4.44 11.33
CA ALA A 122 -0.95 4.79 11.95
C ALA A 122 -2.03 5.15 10.92
N ALA A 123 -1.67 5.91 9.88
CA ALA A 123 -2.58 6.27 8.80
C ALA A 123 -3.12 5.04 8.06
N VAL A 124 -2.23 4.11 7.68
CA VAL A 124 -2.61 2.86 6.99
C VAL A 124 -3.44 1.96 7.92
N ALA A 125 -3.06 1.83 9.18
CA ALA A 125 -3.82 1.04 10.15
C ALA A 125 -5.23 1.60 10.38
N ALA A 126 -5.36 2.92 10.52
CA ALA A 126 -6.65 3.59 10.65
C ALA A 126 -7.52 3.38 9.41
N ALA A 127 -6.96 3.60 8.21
CA ALA A 127 -7.66 3.37 6.95
C ALA A 127 -8.14 1.92 6.82
N PHE A 128 -7.30 0.94 7.16
CA PHE A 128 -7.65 -0.47 7.14
C PHE A 128 -8.79 -0.82 8.11
N VAL A 129 -8.73 -0.30 9.34
CA VAL A 129 -9.80 -0.50 10.34
C VAL A 129 -11.12 0.12 9.87
N LEU A 130 -11.07 1.35 9.33
CA LEU A 130 -12.24 2.04 8.80
C LEU A 130 -12.88 1.24 7.67
N VAL A 131 -12.10 0.84 6.66
CA VAL A 131 -12.58 0.03 5.52
C VAL A 131 -13.19 -1.29 6.01
N ARG A 132 -12.52 -2.00 6.92
CA ARG A 132 -13.02 -3.27 7.46
C ARG A 132 -14.30 -3.10 8.27
N SER A 133 -14.42 -1.99 9.01
CA SER A 133 -15.62 -1.67 9.78
C SER A 133 -16.80 -1.33 8.86
N SER A 134 -16.57 -0.64 7.75
CA SER A 134 -17.59 -0.34 6.73
C SER A 134 -18.09 -1.61 6.04
N LEU A 135 -17.19 -2.55 5.72
CA LEU A 135 -17.56 -3.85 5.15
C LEU A 135 -18.40 -4.70 6.12
N ARG A 136 -18.09 -4.67 7.42
CA ARG A 136 -18.89 -5.36 8.45
C ARG A 136 -20.27 -4.75 8.68
N ARG A 137 -20.43 -3.44 8.45
CA ARG A 137 -21.70 -2.74 8.67
C ARG A 137 -22.71 -2.91 7.56
N ARG A 138 -22.35 -3.44 6.38
CA ARG A 138 -23.32 -3.72 5.30
C ARG A 138 -24.21 -4.88 5.74
N PRO A 139 -25.48 -4.65 6.15
CA PRO A 139 -26.40 -5.73 6.43
C PRO A 139 -26.77 -6.35 5.09
N SER A 140 -26.87 -7.68 5.03
CA SER A 140 -27.41 -8.38 3.86
C SER A 140 -28.85 -7.95 3.63
N THR A 141 -29.06 -6.91 2.81
CA THR A 141 -30.38 -6.44 2.35
C THR A 141 -31.06 -7.38 1.35
N ASP A 142 -30.66 -8.66 1.29
CA ASP A 142 -31.30 -9.69 0.46
C ASP A 142 -32.22 -10.62 1.27
N GLY A 143 -32.47 -10.32 2.55
CA GLY A 143 -33.30 -11.13 3.44
C GLY A 143 -34.78 -10.74 3.52
N ARG A 144 -35.41 -10.15 2.49
CA ARG A 144 -36.87 -9.89 2.53
C ARG A 144 -37.56 -9.92 1.17
N ALA A 145 -37.91 -11.12 0.74
CA ALA A 145 -39.19 -11.39 0.09
C ALA A 145 -39.64 -12.81 0.44
N GLU A 146 -39.80 -13.07 1.74
CA GLU A 146 -40.67 -14.14 2.21
C GLU A 146 -42.12 -13.65 2.04
N THR A 147 -42.74 -14.02 0.91
CA THR A 147 -44.20 -14.18 0.83
C THR A 147 -44.48 -15.66 0.63
N ARG A 148 -44.43 -16.41 1.74
CA ARG A 148 -45.01 -17.75 1.80
C ARG A 148 -46.49 -17.56 2.15
N PRO A 149 -47.44 -17.89 1.26
CA PRO A 149 -48.85 -17.84 1.64
C PRO A 149 -49.11 -18.95 2.65
N VAL A 150 -49.67 -18.52 3.77
CA VAL A 150 -50.18 -19.32 4.88
C VAL A 150 -51.29 -20.24 4.36
N GLY A 151 -51.11 -21.54 4.61
CA GLY A 151 -52.11 -22.61 4.75
C GLY A 151 -53.44 -22.52 4.00
N SER A 152 -53.64 -23.43 3.04
CA SER A 152 -54.95 -24.05 2.79
C SER A 152 -54.86 -25.55 3.02
N ASN A 153 -55.06 -25.98 4.27
CA ASN A 153 -55.49 -27.33 4.55
C ASN A 153 -57.01 -27.33 4.62
N ALA A 154 -57.68 -28.05 3.74
CA ALA A 154 -58.99 -28.63 3.99
C ALA A 154 -59.11 -29.97 3.25
N PRO A 155 -59.86 -30.93 3.82
CA PRO A 155 -59.66 -32.36 3.61
C PRO A 155 -60.52 -32.92 2.47
N THR A 156 -60.11 -34.13 2.06
CA THR A 156 -60.89 -35.14 1.33
C THR A 156 -62.25 -35.39 1.95
N ASP A 157 -63.27 -35.54 1.11
CA ASP A 157 -64.38 -36.49 1.30
C ASP A 157 -64.75 -37.07 -0.08
N ASP A 158 -65.24 -38.31 -0.05
CA ASP A 158 -65.40 -39.30 -1.12
C ASP A 158 -66.31 -38.92 -2.30
#